data_AF-A0A542KT20-F1
#
_entry.id   AF-A0A542KT20-F1
#
_cell.length_a   1.000
_cell.length_b   1.000
_cell.length_c   1.000
_cell.angle_alpha   90.00
_cell.angle_beta   90.00
_cell.angle_gamma   90.00
#
_symmetry.space_group_name_H-M   'P 1'
#
loop_
_entity.id
_entity.type
_entity.pdbx_description
1 polymer ?
#
loop_
_entity_poly.entity_id
_entity_poly.type
_entity_poly.pdbx_seq_one_letter_code
_entity_poly.pdbx_strand_id
1 'polypeptide(L)'
;MSAWYVFSALGVYPQTPGTATLLLGAPVFPAAVVDRPGRADLVITAPAADDRHQYIDAVRLNGLPLQRSWTDTGLLRTGGRLDFRLAVEPNTEWATNPGTLPK
;
A
#
# COMPACT_ATOMS: atom_id res chain seq x y z
N MET A 1 11.68 15.31 -6.07
CA MET A 1 10.49 15.65 -5.26
C MET A 1 9.19 15.12 -5.87
N SER A 2 8.91 15.28 -7.16
CA SER A 2 7.62 14.87 -7.75
C SER A 2 7.31 13.36 -7.65
N ALA A 3 8.29 12.49 -7.90
CA ALA A 3 8.09 11.04 -7.80
C ALA A 3 7.73 10.58 -6.38
N TRP A 4 8.29 11.24 -5.36
CA TRP A 4 7.95 10.97 -3.96
C TRP A 4 6.46 11.21 -3.71
N TYR A 5 5.93 12.33 -4.19
CA TYR A 5 4.50 12.64 -4.04
C TYR A 5 3.63 11.58 -4.73
N VAL A 6 3.97 11.17 -5.95
CA VAL A 6 3.21 10.13 -6.68
C VAL A 6 3.16 8.83 -5.88
N PHE A 7 4.30 8.37 -5.37
CA PHE A 7 4.36 7.15 -4.55
C PHE A 7 3.56 7.28 -3.25
N SER A 8 3.78 8.36 -2.50
CA SER A 8 3.06 8.62 -1.25
C SER A 8 1.55 8.75 -1.46
N ALA A 9 1.10 9.40 -2.53
CA ALA A 9 -0.31 9.55 -2.86
C ALA A 9 -0.97 8.21 -3.21
N LEU A 10 -0.22 7.27 -3.81
CA LEU A 10 -0.65 5.90 -4.05
C LEU A 10 -0.63 5.02 -2.79
N GLY A 11 -0.09 5.52 -1.66
CA GLY A 11 0.03 4.75 -0.43
C GLY A 11 1.12 3.68 -0.47
N VAL A 12 2.11 3.81 -1.36
CA VAL A 12 3.23 2.86 -1.49
C VAL A 12 4.56 3.57 -1.68
N TYR A 13 5.64 3.10 -1.06
CA TYR A 13 6.96 3.75 -1.20
C TYR A 13 8.13 2.77 -1.27
N PRO A 14 9.03 2.89 -2.28
CA PRO A 14 10.25 2.08 -2.36
C PRO A 14 11.35 2.64 -1.46
N GLN A 15 11.37 2.24 -0.18
CA GLN A 15 12.35 2.75 0.80
C GLN A 15 13.79 2.38 0.43
N THR A 16 14.03 1.14 0.00
CA THR A 16 15.38 0.60 -0.24
C THR A 16 15.55 0.35 -1.75
N PRO A 17 16.17 1.29 -2.49
CA PRO A 17 16.44 1.11 -3.91
C PRO A 17 17.23 -0.18 -4.18
N GLY A 18 16.88 -0.89 -5.24
CA GLY A 18 17.45 -2.21 -5.56
C GLY A 18 16.71 -3.39 -4.96
N THR A 19 15.78 -3.17 -4.02
CA THR A 19 14.80 -4.17 -3.60
C THR A 19 13.47 -3.94 -4.32
N ALA A 20 12.65 -4.99 -4.45
CA ALA A 20 11.28 -4.88 -4.94
C ALA A 20 10.25 -4.82 -3.80
N THR A 21 10.69 -4.40 -2.61
CA THR A 21 9.85 -4.20 -1.43
C THR A 21 9.26 -2.80 -1.47
N LEU A 22 7.96 -2.68 -1.20
CA LEU A 22 7.29 -1.40 -1.04
C LEU A 22 6.75 -1.31 0.38
N LEU A 23 7.04 -0.21 1.06
CA LEU A 23 6.33 0.16 2.27
C LEU A 23 4.91 0.61 1.93
N LEU A 24 4.01 0.41 2.88
CA LEU A 24 2.62 0.85 2.81
C LEU A 24 2.43 2.14 3.62
N GLY A 25 1.70 3.08 3.04
CA GLY A 25 1.20 4.29 3.66
C GLY A 25 -0.26 4.51 3.28
N ALA A 26 -0.90 5.51 3.88
CA ALA A 26 -2.30 5.81 3.57
C ALA A 26 -2.39 6.47 2.18
N PRO A 27 -3.10 5.86 1.20
CA PRO A 27 -3.37 6.50 -0.08
C PRO A 27 -4.33 7.69 0.09
N VAL A 28 -4.21 8.68 -0.80
CA VAL A 28 -5.02 9.91 -0.75
C VAL A 28 -6.17 9.92 -1.77
N PHE A 29 -6.24 8.91 -2.65
CA PHE A 29 -7.30 8.77 -3.64
C PHE A 29 -8.14 7.51 -3.38
N PRO A 30 -9.47 7.56 -3.62
CA PRO A 30 -10.34 6.39 -3.41
C PRO A 30 -9.99 5.18 -4.27
N ALA A 31 -9.43 5.40 -5.45
CA ALA A 31 -8.93 4.37 -6.33
C ALA A 31 -7.81 4.91 -7.21
N ALA A 32 -6.83 4.07 -7.50
CA ALA A 32 -5.79 4.33 -8.48
C ALA A 32 -5.44 3.05 -9.24
N VAL A 33 -5.16 3.19 -10.53
CA VAL A 33 -4.69 2.10 -11.38
C VAL A 33 -3.39 2.54 -12.01
N VAL A 34 -2.33 1.77 -11.80
CA VAL A 34 -1.06 1.92 -12.50
C VAL A 34 -1.03 0.90 -13.63
N ASP A 35 -1.33 1.39 -14.83
CA ASP A 35 -1.19 0.62 -16.07
C ASP A 35 0.28 0.24 -16.28
N ARG A 36 0.50 -1.03 -16.62
CA ARG A 36 1.84 -1.60 -16.80
C ARG A 36 1.88 -2.33 -18.13
N PRO A 37 2.28 -1.65 -19.23
CA PRO A 37 2.26 -2.21 -20.57
C PRO A 37 2.91 -3.59 -20.65
N GLY A 38 2.15 -4.57 -21.17
CA GLY A 38 2.59 -5.96 -21.30
C GLY A 38 2.66 -6.76 -19.99
N ARG A 39 2.10 -6.24 -18.90
CA ARG A 39 2.03 -6.88 -17.58
C ARG A 39 0.64 -6.65 -16.98
N ALA A 40 0.33 -7.36 -15.89
CA ALA A 40 -0.87 -7.05 -15.12
C ALA A 40 -0.70 -5.74 -14.35
N ASP A 41 -1.80 -5.00 -14.22
CA ASP A 41 -1.86 -3.71 -13.54
C ASP A 41 -1.64 -3.83 -12.04
N LEU A 42 -1.29 -2.69 -11.44
CA LEU A 42 -1.40 -2.50 -9.99
C LEU A 42 -2.65 -1.67 -9.71
N VAL A 43 -3.60 -2.28 -8.99
CA VAL A 43 -4.85 -1.65 -8.59
C VAL A 43 -4.78 -1.34 -7.10
N ILE A 44 -5.02 -0.09 -6.72
CA ILE A 44 -5.08 0.36 -5.34
C ILE A 44 -6.49 0.88 -5.09
N THR A 45 -7.17 0.38 -4.06
CA THR A 45 -8.48 0.90 -3.64
C THR A 45 -8.47 1.29 -2.17
N ALA A 46 -9.10 2.41 -1.87
CA ALA A 46 -9.26 2.95 -0.53
C ALA A 46 -10.53 3.82 -0.49
N PRO A 47 -11.75 3.25 -0.57
CA PRO A 47 -12.98 4.01 -0.83
C PRO A 47 -13.25 5.18 0.13
N ALA A 48 -12.71 5.12 1.34
CA ALA A 48 -12.82 6.15 2.38
C ALA A 48 -11.68 7.20 2.35
N ALA A 49 -10.79 7.18 1.36
CA ALA A 49 -9.69 8.13 1.26
C ALA A 49 -10.20 9.56 1.13
N ASP A 50 -10.03 10.33 2.21
CA ASP A 50 -10.37 11.73 2.36
C ASP A 50 -9.48 12.34 3.45
N ASP A 51 -9.69 13.63 3.75
CA ASP A 51 -8.90 14.35 4.76
C ASP A 51 -9.19 13.91 6.22
N ARG A 52 -10.18 13.04 6.45
CA ARG A 52 -10.59 12.57 7.78
C ARG A 52 -10.04 11.16 8.08
N HIS A 53 -9.97 10.29 7.08
CA HIS A 53 -9.56 8.90 7.24
C HIS A 53 -8.08 8.71 6.87
N GLN A 54 -7.20 9.27 7.69
CA GLN A 54 -5.75 9.27 7.44
C GLN A 54 -5.03 8.00 7.90
N TYR A 55 -5.68 7.11 8.67
CA TYR A 55 -5.04 5.93 9.24
C TYR A 55 -5.38 4.67 8.46
N ILE A 56 -4.39 3.80 8.28
CA ILE A 56 -4.63 2.44 7.81
C ILE A 56 -5.14 1.62 8.99
N ASP A 57 -6.30 1.02 8.82
CA ASP A 57 -6.84 0.07 9.78
C ASP A 57 -6.67 -1.39 9.31
N ALA A 58 -6.71 -1.64 8.00
CA ALA A 58 -6.35 -2.93 7.43
C ALA A 58 -5.93 -2.82 5.96
N VAL A 59 -5.15 -3.80 5.48
CA VAL A 59 -4.82 -3.95 4.06
C VAL A 59 -5.07 -5.39 3.63
N ARG A 60 -5.58 -5.58 2.42
CA ARG A 60 -5.59 -6.87 1.73
C ARG A 60 -4.74 -6.79 0.47
N LEU A 61 -3.94 -7.84 0.25
CA LEU A 61 -3.18 -8.05 -0.97
C LEU A 61 -3.80 -9.22 -1.72
N ASN A 62 -4.34 -8.95 -2.92
CA ASN A 62 -5.05 -9.94 -3.74
C ASN A 62 -6.16 -10.68 -2.96
N GLY A 63 -6.92 -9.95 -2.14
CA GLY A 63 -8.00 -10.48 -1.32
C GLY A 63 -7.57 -11.12 0.01
N LEU A 64 -6.26 -11.36 0.23
CA LEU A 64 -5.75 -11.95 1.47
C LEU A 64 -5.37 -10.86 2.48
N PRO A 65 -5.71 -11.01 3.78
CA PRO A 65 -5.29 -10.09 4.82
C PRO A 65 -3.76 -9.95 4.89
N LEU A 66 -3.28 -8.71 4.92
CA LEU A 66 -1.87 -8.39 5.03
C LEU A 66 -1.60 -7.77 6.41
N GLN A 67 -0.92 -8.54 7.27
CA GLN A 67 -0.62 -8.15 8.66
C GLN A 67 0.79 -7.54 8.83
N ARG A 68 1.32 -6.94 7.76
CA ARG A 68 2.62 -6.27 7.72
C ARG A 68 2.50 -4.96 6.93
N SER A 69 3.35 -3.99 7.24
CA SER A 69 3.36 -2.65 6.63
C SER A 69 4.15 -2.56 5.31
N TRP A 70 4.37 -3.69 4.63
CA TRP A 70 5.14 -3.76 3.39
C TRP A 70 4.74 -4.94 2.50
N THR A 71 4.98 -4.80 1.20
CA THR A 71 4.69 -5.82 0.19
C THR A 71 5.96 -6.54 -0.25
N ASP A 72 5.84 -7.82 -0.57
CA ASP A 72 6.93 -8.56 -1.18
C ASP A 72 7.10 -8.20 -2.67
N THR A 73 8.10 -8.82 -3.31
CA THR A 73 8.47 -8.59 -4.70
C THR A 73 7.41 -9.03 -5.70
N GLY A 74 6.41 -9.81 -5.26
CA GLY A 74 5.31 -10.31 -6.08
C GLY A 74 4.49 -9.19 -6.67
N LEU A 75 4.15 -8.16 -5.88
CA LEU A 75 3.31 -7.04 -6.34
C LEU A 75 3.90 -6.33 -7.56
N LEU A 76 5.21 -6.08 -7.55
CA LEU A 76 5.90 -5.45 -8.68
C LEU A 76 6.13 -6.41 -9.84
N ARG A 77 6.29 -7.71 -9.58
CA ARG A 77 6.54 -8.69 -10.65
C ARG A 77 5.26 -9.04 -11.40
N THR A 78 4.20 -9.39 -10.68
CA THR A 78 2.96 -9.95 -11.23
C THR A 78 1.81 -8.97 -11.25
N GLY A 79 2.01 -7.73 -10.80
CA GLY A 79 0.88 -6.83 -10.53
C GLY A 79 0.07 -7.32 -9.35
N GLY A 80 -1.15 -6.80 -9.22
CA GLY A 80 -2.08 -7.22 -8.19
C GLY A 80 -2.93 -6.08 -7.66
N ARG A 81 -3.63 -6.38 -6.57
CA ARG A 81 -4.59 -5.47 -5.96
C ARG A 81 -4.29 -5.26 -4.48
N LEU A 82 -4.19 -4.00 -4.09
CA LEU A 82 -4.14 -3.55 -2.69
C LEU A 82 -5.48 -2.92 -2.33
N ASP A 83 -6.16 -3.46 -1.34
CA ASP A 83 -7.39 -2.91 -0.79
C ASP A 83 -7.12 -2.38 0.62
N PHE A 84 -7.14 -1.07 0.77
CA PHE A 84 -6.95 -0.36 2.03
C PHE A 84 -8.31 -0.10 2.69
N ARG A 85 -8.39 -0.44 3.97
CA ARG A 85 -9.45 0.05 4.86
C ARG A 85 -8.86 1.19 5.68
N LEU A 86 -9.36 2.39 5.45
CA LEU A 86 -8.92 3.60 6.15
C LEU A 86 -9.87 3.92 7.32
N ALA A 87 -9.33 4.57 8.34
CA ALA A 87 -10.02 4.93 9.57
C ALA A 87 -9.64 6.34 10.04
N VAL A 88 -10.52 6.93 10.85
CA VAL A 88 -10.31 8.24 11.48
C VAL A 88 -9.38 8.14 12.69
N GLU A 89 -9.37 7.00 13.38
CA GLU A 89 -8.50 6.73 14.53
C GLU A 89 -7.47 5.65 14.17
N PRO A 90 -6.26 5.69 14.76
CA PRO A 90 -5.22 4.72 14.47
C PRO A 90 -5.59 3.33 15.02
N ASN A 91 -5.39 2.30 14.20
CA ASN A 91 -5.36 0.92 14.67
C ASN A 91 -3.97 0.61 15.23
N THR A 92 -3.87 0.35 16.54
CA THR A 92 -2.62 0.06 17.24
C THR A 92 -2.24 -1.43 17.25
N GLU A 93 -3.02 -2.29 16.58
CA GLU A 93 -2.78 -3.73 16.47
C GLU A 93 -2.23 -4.13 15.10
N TRP A 94 -2.71 -3.48 14.03
CA TRP A 94 -2.28 -3.80 12.66
C TRP A 94 -0.78 -3.55 12.45
N ALA A 95 -0.11 -4.51 11.80
CA ALA A 95 1.31 -4.43 11.42
C ALA A 95 2.30 -4.12 12.55
N THR A 96 1.98 -4.51 13.79
CA THR A 96 2.82 -4.24 14.99
C THR A 96 3.76 -5.38 15.38
N ASN A 97 3.64 -6.57 14.78
CA ASN A 97 4.46 -7.72 15.13
C ASN A 97 5.97 -7.46 14.82
N PRO A 98 6.87 -7.45 15.83
CA PRO A 98 8.29 -7.18 15.63
C PRO A 98 8.97 -8.12 14.63
N GLY A 99 8.52 -9.37 14.53
CA GLY A 99 9.06 -10.36 13.58
C GLY A 99 8.72 -10.07 12.12
N THR A 100 7.86 -9.09 11.85
CA THR A 100 7.39 -8.73 10.50
C THR A 100 7.78 -7.33 10.06
N LEU A 101 8.64 -6.66 10.84
CA LEU A 101 9.16 -5.34 10.47
C LEU A 101 9.91 -5.39 9.12
N PRO A 102 9.81 -4.33 8.31
CA PRO A 102 10.60 -4.22 7.09
C PRO A 102 12.09 -4.24 7.44
N LYS A 103 12.89 -4.86 6.57
CA LYS A 103 14.35 -5.01 6.71
C LYS A 103 15.11 -3.95 5.93
#